data_AF-A0A9D3WTX9-F1
#
_entry.id   AF-A0A9D3WTX9-F1
#
_cell.length_a   1.000
_cell.length_b   1.000
_cell.length_c   1.000
_cell.angle_alpha   90.00
_cell.angle_beta   90.00
_cell.angle_gamma   90.00
#
_symmetry.space_group_name_H-M   'P 1'
#
loop_
_entity.id
_entity.type
_entity.pdbx_description
1 polymer ?
#
loop_
_entity_poly.entity_id
_entity_poly.type
_entity_poly.pdbx_seq_one_letter_code
_entity_poly.pdbx_strand_id
1 'polypeptide(L)'
;MHILENCILCEVWNDILQSFSGCSLSLQSAQIELSTAVNLMRSLGTVLQQMLDSLDEYEIRGAARTTNHEYKTAKCCKRQKTCNDATAHSFSDKETFRGNTFIAITDKLKSSLEHWIKAYENIDKTFSILTVFSPTISRSEINEGIKHLCQRYSDDLPVDFTKEFLQFVEFTSLSDI
;
A
#
# COMPACT_ATOMS: atom_id res chain seq x y z
N MET A 1 -13.17 8.74 -23.06
CA MET A 1 -13.85 8.28 -21.85
C MET A 1 -15.25 8.87 -21.88
N HIS A 2 -16.29 8.07 -21.68
CA HIS A 2 -17.68 8.53 -21.72
C HIS A 2 -18.05 9.26 -20.42
N ILE A 3 -19.18 9.99 -20.40
CA ILE A 3 -19.57 10.82 -19.25
C ILE A 3 -19.75 9.96 -18.00
N LEU A 4 -20.41 8.79 -18.13
CA LEU A 4 -20.57 7.85 -17.01
C LEU A 4 -19.23 7.38 -16.44
N GLU A 5 -18.31 6.93 -17.29
CA GLU A 5 -16.97 6.46 -16.87
C GLU A 5 -16.19 7.55 -16.11
N ASN A 6 -16.31 8.80 -16.54
CA ASN A 6 -15.70 9.94 -15.85
C ASN A 6 -16.32 10.15 -14.46
N CYS A 7 -17.65 10.12 -14.35
CA CYS A 7 -18.34 10.26 -13.07
C CYS A 7 -17.98 9.13 -12.10
N ILE A 8 -17.91 7.88 -12.58
CA ILE A 8 -17.45 6.73 -11.81
C ILE A 8 -16.02 6.96 -11.34
N LEU A 9 -15.11 7.35 -12.23
CA LEU A 9 -13.72 7.64 -11.85
C LEU A 9 -13.60 8.78 -10.86
N CYS A 10 -14.43 9.82 -10.94
CA CYS A 10 -14.42 10.91 -9.96
C CYS A 10 -14.74 10.39 -8.55
N GLU A 11 -15.73 9.51 -8.40
CA GLU A 11 -16.06 8.89 -7.11
C GLU A 11 -14.93 7.98 -6.62
N VAL A 12 -14.36 7.16 -7.51
CA VAL A 12 -13.22 6.29 -7.18
C VAL A 12 -12.02 7.12 -6.70
N TRP A 13 -11.65 8.16 -7.45
CA TRP A 13 -10.53 9.02 -7.08
C TRP A 13 -10.79 9.81 -5.81
N ASN A 14 -12.03 10.25 -5.55
CA ASN A 14 -12.38 10.92 -4.30
C ASN A 14 -12.05 10.03 -3.09
N ASP A 15 -12.49 8.78 -3.12
CA ASP A 15 -12.29 7.85 -1.99
C ASP A 15 -10.82 7.44 -1.84
N ILE A 16 -10.12 7.24 -2.97
CA ILE A 16 -8.67 6.98 -2.97
C ILE A 16 -7.94 8.17 -2.33
N LEU A 17 -8.17 9.39 -2.81
CA LEU A 17 -7.48 10.58 -2.32
C LEU A 17 -7.77 10.85 -0.84
N GLN A 18 -9.01 10.64 -0.38
CA GLN A 18 -9.38 10.78 1.02
C GLN A 18 -8.64 9.76 1.90
N SER A 19 -8.57 8.50 1.47
CA SER A 19 -7.88 7.44 2.21
C SER A 19 -6.36 7.68 2.28
N PHE A 20 -5.75 8.07 1.16
CA PHE A 20 -4.32 8.41 1.11
C PHE A 20 -4.00 9.65 1.94
N SER A 21 -4.85 10.68 1.90
CA SER A 21 -4.69 11.89 2.71
C SER A 21 -4.75 11.56 4.20
N GLY A 22 -5.73 10.76 4.63
CA GLY A 22 -5.83 10.30 6.01
C GLY A 22 -4.58 9.54 6.47
N CYS A 23 -4.12 8.58 5.67
CA CYS A 23 -2.89 7.86 5.97
C CYS A 23 -1.67 8.79 6.02
N SER A 24 -1.53 9.73 5.07
CA SER A 24 -0.41 10.66 5.01
C SER A 24 -0.36 11.57 6.23
N LEU A 25 -1.50 12.11 6.66
CA LEU A 25 -1.60 12.93 7.87
C LEU A 25 -1.21 12.13 9.12
N SER A 26 -1.65 10.88 9.24
CA SER A 26 -1.24 10.02 10.35
C SER A 26 0.27 9.74 10.35
N LEU A 27 0.86 9.50 9.17
CA LEU A 27 2.29 9.27 9.01
C LEU A 27 3.15 10.50 9.34
N GLN A 28 2.61 11.70 9.21
CA GLN A 28 3.30 12.96 9.53
C GLN A 28 3.29 13.28 11.04
N SER A 29 2.66 12.45 11.87
CA SER A 29 2.70 12.61 13.33
C SER A 29 4.13 12.45 13.85
N ALA A 30 4.61 13.42 14.64
CA ALA A 30 5.98 13.42 15.18
C ALA A 30 6.27 12.27 16.17
N GLN A 31 5.23 11.60 16.67
CA GLN A 31 5.31 10.54 17.68
C GLN A 31 5.03 9.15 17.09
N ILE A 32 4.97 9.02 15.76
CA ILE A 32 4.61 7.74 15.17
C ILE A 32 5.75 6.73 15.28
N GLU A 33 5.44 5.56 15.83
CA GLU A 33 6.33 4.41 15.77
C GLU A 33 6.35 3.83 14.36
N LEU A 34 7.54 3.38 13.93
CA LEU A 34 7.72 2.84 12.59
C LEU A 34 6.85 1.61 12.31
N SER A 35 6.67 0.74 13.32
CA SER A 35 5.72 -0.39 13.31
C SER A 35 4.28 0.06 13.04
N THR A 36 3.86 1.16 13.68
CA THR A 36 2.54 1.77 13.49
C THR A 36 2.40 2.36 12.08
N ALA A 37 3.44 3.03 11.58
CA ALA A 37 3.47 3.55 10.21
C ALA A 37 3.28 2.42 9.17
N VAL A 38 3.99 1.29 9.34
CA VAL A 38 3.83 0.10 8.49
C VAL A 38 2.39 -0.41 8.54
N ASN A 39 1.78 -0.49 9.72
CA ASN A 39 0.40 -0.96 9.89
C ASN A 39 -0.63 -0.02 9.23
N LEU A 40 -0.43 1.30 9.29
CA LEU A 40 -1.28 2.26 8.59
C LEU A 40 -1.24 2.06 7.08
N MET A 41 -0.05 1.89 6.51
CA MET A 41 0.10 1.62 5.08
C MET A 41 -0.53 0.28 4.68
N ARG A 42 -0.42 -0.76 5.49
CA ARG A 42 -1.13 -2.03 5.25
C ARG A 42 -2.64 -1.87 5.27
N SER A 43 -3.17 -1.10 6.23
CA SER A 43 -4.59 -0.78 6.31
C SER A 43 -5.09 -0.07 5.04
N LEU A 44 -4.32 0.91 4.54
CA LEU A 44 -4.61 1.57 3.25
C LEU A 44 -4.64 0.57 2.09
N GLY A 45 -3.74 -0.43 2.09
CA GLY A 45 -3.74 -1.51 1.11
C GLY A 45 -5.00 -2.37 1.17
N THR A 46 -5.52 -2.65 2.36
CA THR A 46 -6.80 -3.36 2.56
C THR A 46 -7.97 -2.56 2.01
N VAL A 47 -7.99 -1.23 2.23
CA VAL A 47 -9.03 -0.34 1.67
C VAL A 47 -9.02 -0.40 0.13
N LEU A 48 -7.84 -0.31 -0.50
CA LEU A 48 -7.73 -0.43 -1.96
C LEU A 48 -8.22 -1.80 -2.48
N GLN A 49 -8.01 -2.88 -1.72
CA GLN A 49 -8.54 -4.20 -2.09
C GLN A 49 -10.07 -4.23 -2.02
N GLN A 50 -10.66 -3.68 -0.96
CA GLN A 50 -12.12 -3.61 -0.79
C GLN A 50 -12.78 -2.78 -1.90
N MET A 51 -12.10 -1.75 -2.41
CA MET A 51 -12.60 -0.97 -3.54
C MET A 51 -12.80 -1.82 -4.80
N LEU A 52 -11.98 -2.85 -5.05
CA LEU A 52 -12.11 -3.70 -6.25
C LEU A 52 -13.44 -4.45 -6.32
N ASP A 53 -14.03 -4.74 -5.17
CA ASP A 53 -15.29 -5.45 -5.03
C ASP A 53 -16.50 -4.50 -5.12
N SER A 54 -16.31 -3.19 -4.99
CA SER A 54 -17.39 -2.19 -4.91
C SER A 54 -17.62 -1.39 -6.19
N LEU A 55 -17.17 -1.89 -7.35
CA LEU A 55 -17.40 -1.22 -8.64
C LEU A 55 -18.87 -0.88 -8.88
N ASP A 56 -19.78 -1.80 -8.55
CA ASP A 56 -21.22 -1.58 -8.74
C ASP A 56 -21.74 -0.41 -7.88
N GLU A 57 -21.17 -0.20 -6.68
CA GLU A 57 -21.51 0.95 -5.85
C GLU A 57 -21.00 2.26 -6.47
N TYR A 58 -19.79 2.26 -7.01
CA TYR A 58 -19.23 3.40 -7.72
C TYR A 58 -20.02 3.72 -8.98
N GLU A 59 -20.56 2.71 -9.66
CA GLU A 59 -21.44 2.86 -10.80
C GLU A 59 -22.76 3.54 -10.41
N ILE A 60 -23.39 3.12 -9.31
CA ILE A 60 -24.60 3.75 -8.78
C ILE A 60 -24.33 5.22 -8.41
N ARG A 61 -23.23 5.50 -7.69
CA ARG A 61 -22.86 6.88 -7.31
C ARG A 61 -22.54 7.74 -8.52
N GLY A 62 -21.81 7.20 -9.49
CA GLY A 62 -21.46 7.89 -10.73
C GLY A 62 -22.68 8.18 -11.59
N ALA A 63 -23.59 7.21 -11.74
CA ALA A 63 -24.84 7.36 -12.48
C ALA A 63 -25.75 8.42 -11.86
N ALA A 64 -25.76 8.59 -10.53
CA ALA A 64 -26.53 9.66 -9.88
C ALA A 64 -26.06 11.08 -10.24
N ARG A 65 -24.83 11.24 -10.77
CA ARG A 65 -24.26 12.55 -11.16
C ARG A 65 -24.43 12.90 -12.64
N THR A 66 -25.00 12.02 -13.45
CA THR A 66 -25.12 12.20 -14.90
C THR A 66 -26.49 11.76 -15.39
N THR A 67 -26.98 12.38 -16.47
CA THR A 67 -28.17 11.90 -17.20
C THR A 67 -27.83 10.84 -18.24
N ASN A 68 -26.54 10.61 -18.51
CA ASN A 68 -26.05 9.64 -19.47
C ASN A 68 -25.50 8.40 -18.75
N HIS A 69 -26.17 7.27 -18.92
CA HIS A 69 -25.89 6.01 -18.24
C HIS A 69 -25.24 4.96 -19.14
N GLU A 70 -24.75 5.35 -20.31
CA GLU A 70 -24.07 4.43 -21.22
C GLU A 70 -22.56 4.48 -21.02
N TYR A 71 -21.93 3.31 -21.04
CA TYR A 71 -20.47 3.19 -21.17
C TYR A 71 -20.04 3.59 -22.57
N LYS A 72 -18.73 3.84 -22.75
CA LYS A 72 -18.22 4.17 -24.08
C LYS A 72 -18.47 2.99 -25.01
N THR A 73 -19.43 3.14 -25.91
CA THR A 73 -19.59 2.23 -27.02
C THR A 73 -18.32 2.27 -27.86
N ALA A 74 -17.64 1.14 -28.00
CA ALA A 74 -16.62 1.00 -29.02
C ALA A 74 -17.30 1.33 -30.37
N LYS A 75 -16.91 2.44 -31.00
CA LYS A 75 -17.28 2.69 -32.41
C LYS A 75 -16.80 1.46 -33.18
N CYS A 76 -17.72 0.57 -33.51
CA CYS A 76 -17.44 -0.55 -34.38
C CYS A 76 -17.10 0.06 -35.73
N CYS A 77 -15.81 0.29 -35.99
CA CYS A 77 -15.35 0.41 -37.36
C CYS A 77 -15.83 -0.87 -38.04
N LYS A 78 -16.77 -0.73 -38.98
CA LYS A 78 -17.22 -1.83 -39.85
C LYS A 78 -16.00 -2.35 -40.63
N ARG A 79 -15.16 -3.17 -39.99
CA ARG A 79 -14.14 -3.94 -40.68
C ARG A 79 -14.87 -5.07 -41.39
N GLN A 80 -14.83 -4.98 -42.70
CA GLN A 80 -15.34 -5.97 -43.62
C GLN A 80 -14.80 -7.35 -43.20
N LYS A 81 -15.71 -8.26 -42.85
CA LYS A 81 -15.39 -9.63 -42.40
C LYS A 81 -14.61 -10.35 -43.50
N THR A 82 -13.38 -10.76 -43.20
CA THR A 82 -12.82 -12.00 -43.74
C THR A 82 -12.74 -12.99 -42.59
N CYS A 83 -13.49 -14.08 -42.76
CA CYS A 83 -13.69 -15.16 -41.81
C CYS A 83 -12.37 -15.90 -41.53
N ASN A 84 -11.97 -15.96 -40.26
CA ASN A 84 -11.44 -17.19 -39.69
C ASN A 84 -11.75 -17.17 -38.19
N ASP A 85 -12.62 -18.09 -37.77
CA ASP A 85 -13.13 -18.24 -36.40
C ASP A 85 -11.99 -18.55 -35.43
N ALA A 86 -11.46 -17.50 -34.80
CA ALA A 86 -11.04 -17.58 -33.41
C ALA A 86 -12.13 -16.86 -32.62
N THR A 87 -12.76 -17.57 -31.69
CA THR A 87 -13.75 -17.09 -30.73
C THR A 87 -13.17 -15.97 -29.86
N ALA A 88 -13.01 -14.78 -30.43
CA ALA A 88 -12.65 -13.58 -29.73
C ALA A 88 -13.82 -13.22 -28.82
N HIS A 89 -13.72 -13.57 -27.54
CA HIS A 89 -14.65 -13.13 -26.52
C HIS A 89 -14.52 -11.62 -26.41
N SER A 90 -15.41 -10.89 -27.10
CA SER A 90 -15.50 -9.44 -26.96
C SER A 90 -16.09 -9.13 -25.59
N PHE A 91 -15.27 -8.59 -24.68
CA PHE A 91 -15.74 -8.05 -23.41
C PHE A 91 -16.78 -6.96 -23.65
N SER A 92 -17.76 -6.86 -22.74
CA SER A 92 -18.66 -5.71 -22.71
C SER A 92 -17.89 -4.41 -22.44
N ASP A 93 -18.48 -3.26 -22.78
CA ASP A 93 -17.84 -1.97 -22.52
C ASP A 93 -17.59 -1.75 -21.01
N LYS A 94 -18.50 -2.24 -20.15
CA LYS A 94 -18.33 -2.26 -18.69
C LYS A 94 -17.14 -3.11 -18.26
N GLU A 95 -17.02 -4.35 -18.75
CA GLU A 95 -15.88 -5.23 -18.43
C GLU A 95 -14.55 -4.68 -18.94
N THR A 96 -14.58 -4.03 -20.11
CA THR A 96 -13.42 -3.35 -20.69
C THR A 96 -12.99 -2.18 -19.82
N PHE A 97 -13.92 -1.34 -19.35
CA PHE A 97 -13.63 -0.26 -18.39
C PHE A 97 -13.11 -0.82 -17.06
N ARG A 98 -13.77 -1.85 -16.51
CA ARG A 98 -13.38 -2.52 -15.27
C ARG A 98 -11.94 -3.02 -15.34
N GLY A 99 -11.60 -3.81 -16.36
CA GLY A 99 -10.27 -4.38 -16.53
C GLY A 99 -9.20 -3.34 -16.85
N ASN A 100 -9.42 -2.55 -17.90
CA ASN A 100 -8.36 -1.69 -18.45
C ASN A 100 -8.16 -0.40 -17.65
N THR A 101 -9.14 0.03 -16.86
CA THR A 101 -9.07 1.28 -16.11
C THR A 101 -9.14 1.02 -14.61
N PHE A 102 -10.27 0.51 -14.11
CA PHE A 102 -10.53 0.44 -12.68
C PHE A 102 -9.53 -0.47 -11.95
N ILE A 103 -9.42 -1.72 -12.40
CA ILE A 103 -8.46 -2.69 -11.86
C ILE A 103 -7.03 -2.20 -12.09
N ALA A 104 -6.72 -1.74 -13.31
CA ALA A 104 -5.37 -1.28 -13.66
C ALA A 104 -4.86 -0.11 -12.78
N ILE A 105 -5.72 0.83 -12.39
CA ILE A 105 -5.35 1.93 -11.49
C ILE A 105 -5.10 1.40 -10.08
N THR A 106 -6.04 0.61 -9.55
CA THR A 106 -5.94 0.07 -8.19
C THR A 106 -4.74 -0.85 -8.03
N ASP A 107 -4.43 -1.71 -9.01
CA ASP A 107 -3.26 -2.59 -9.00
C ASP A 107 -1.95 -1.81 -9.00
N LYS A 108 -1.86 -0.73 -9.78
CA LYS A 108 -0.66 0.14 -9.78
C LYS A 108 -0.46 0.83 -8.44
N LEU A 109 -1.53 1.33 -7.84
CA LEU A 109 -1.47 1.94 -6.51
C LEU A 109 -1.07 0.92 -5.45
N LYS A 110 -1.67 -0.26 -5.47
CA LYS A 110 -1.33 -1.37 -4.57
C LYS A 110 0.12 -1.79 -4.71
N SER A 111 0.61 -1.99 -5.93
CA SER A 111 2.02 -2.35 -6.18
C SER A 111 2.98 -1.29 -5.66
N SER A 112 2.65 -0.01 -5.81
CA SER A 112 3.47 1.11 -5.30
C SER A 112 3.46 1.14 -3.77
N LEU A 113 2.30 0.92 -3.16
CA LEU A 113 2.14 0.87 -1.71
C LEU A 113 2.87 -0.32 -1.10
N GLU A 114 2.81 -1.49 -1.73
CA GLU A 114 3.57 -2.69 -1.32
C GLU A 114 5.08 -2.46 -1.39
N HIS A 115 5.57 -1.72 -2.38
CA HIS A 115 6.97 -1.34 -2.46
C HIS A 115 7.38 -0.48 -1.25
N TRP A 116 6.57 0.53 -0.89
CA TRP A 116 6.82 1.33 0.30
C TRP A 116 6.74 0.51 1.58
N ILE A 117 5.71 -0.30 1.76
CA ILE A 117 5.56 -1.19 2.93
C ILE A 117 6.84 -2.02 3.13
N LYS A 118 7.34 -2.67 2.08
CA LYS A 118 8.58 -3.46 2.15
C LYS A 118 9.80 -2.64 2.54
N ALA A 119 9.92 -1.42 2.02
CA ALA A 119 11.01 -0.52 2.36
C ALA A 119 10.97 -0.13 3.85
N TYR A 120 9.80 0.26 4.35
CA TYR A 120 9.61 0.63 5.75
C TYR A 120 9.75 -0.58 6.70
N GLU A 121 9.25 -1.76 6.33
CA GLU A 121 9.49 -3.01 7.07
C GLU A 121 10.97 -3.35 7.17
N ASN A 122 11.75 -3.09 6.11
CA ASN A 122 13.18 -3.32 6.13
C ASN A 122 13.90 -2.36 7.09
N ILE A 123 13.49 -1.08 7.11
CA ILE A 123 14.00 -0.10 8.07
C ILE A 123 13.63 -0.53 9.49
N ASP A 124 12.37 -0.94 9.71
CA ASP A 124 11.86 -1.40 11.00
C ASP A 124 12.64 -2.62 11.51
N LYS A 125 12.84 -3.63 10.68
CA LYS A 125 13.68 -4.78 11.04
C LYS A 125 15.13 -4.41 11.34
N THR A 126 15.67 -3.38 10.70
CA THR A 126 17.06 -2.95 10.89
C THR A 126 17.24 -2.17 12.19
N PHE A 127 16.30 -1.27 12.50
CA PHE A 127 16.47 -0.28 13.57
C PHE A 127 15.51 -0.46 14.75
N SER A 128 14.54 -1.38 14.68
CA SER A 128 13.59 -1.66 15.77
C SER A 128 14.32 -1.95 17.08
N ILE A 129 15.48 -2.60 17.04
CA ILE A 129 16.27 -2.88 18.25
C ILE A 129 16.70 -1.62 19.00
N LEU A 130 16.87 -0.49 18.31
CA LEU A 130 17.21 0.80 18.93
C LEU A 130 16.01 1.47 19.61
N THR A 131 14.80 1.01 19.29
CA THR A 131 13.55 1.55 19.83
C THR A 131 12.96 0.68 20.95
N VAL A 132 13.43 -0.56 21.10
CA VAL A 132 12.93 -1.47 22.13
C VAL A 132 13.79 -1.40 23.39
N PHE A 133 13.45 -0.47 24.28
CA PHE A 133 13.90 -0.45 25.68
C PHE A 133 12.85 -1.09 26.61
N SER A 134 12.09 -2.06 26.10
CA SER A 134 11.04 -2.71 26.88
C SER A 134 11.62 -3.85 27.72
N PRO A 135 11.26 -3.97 29.02
CA PRO A 135 11.72 -5.05 29.89
C PRO A 135 11.26 -6.45 29.47
N THR A 136 10.42 -6.56 28.43
CA THR A 136 9.85 -7.81 27.93
C THR A 136 10.67 -8.50 26.83
N ILE A 137 11.67 -7.84 26.25
CA ILE A 137 12.49 -8.44 25.18
C ILE A 137 13.57 -9.36 25.77
N SER A 138 13.79 -10.50 25.11
CA SER A 138 14.83 -11.45 25.51
C SER A 138 16.21 -11.01 25.04
N ARG A 139 17.26 -11.34 25.80
CA ARG A 139 18.66 -11.15 25.35
C ARG A 139 18.95 -11.83 24.01
N SER A 140 18.24 -12.89 23.64
CA SER A 140 18.39 -13.57 22.35
C SER A 140 17.94 -12.67 21.20
N GLU A 141 16.76 -12.06 21.32
CA GLU A 141 16.22 -11.14 20.32
C GLU A 141 17.10 -9.89 20.18
N ILE A 142 17.64 -9.39 21.30
CA ILE A 142 18.58 -8.26 21.28
C ILE A 142 19.83 -8.61 20.47
N ASN A 143 20.44 -9.76 20.74
CA ASN A 143 21.65 -10.19 20.03
C ASN A 143 21.41 -10.40 18.53
N GLU A 144 20.25 -10.94 18.15
CA GLU A 144 19.89 -11.13 16.75
C GLU A 144 19.71 -9.78 16.03
N GLY A 145 18.99 -8.85 16.64
CA GLY A 145 18.78 -7.50 16.11
C GLY A 145 20.09 -6.72 15.95
N ILE A 146 20.95 -6.72 16.97
CA ILE A 146 22.26 -6.07 16.91
C ILE A 146 23.13 -6.71 15.83
N LYS A 147 23.16 -8.05 15.76
CA LYS A 147 23.96 -8.75 14.74
C LYS A 147 23.52 -8.34 13.34
N HIS A 148 22.21 -8.26 13.10
CA HIS A 148 21.67 -7.78 11.82
C HIS A 148 22.11 -6.34 11.52
N LEU A 149 22.06 -5.45 12.52
CA LEU A 149 22.53 -4.06 12.39
C LEU A 149 24.03 -3.97 12.09
N CYS A 150 24.87 -4.70 12.84
CA CYS A 150 26.33 -4.76 12.64
C CYS A 150 26.71 -5.35 11.28
N GLN A 151 25.97 -6.33 10.78
CA GLN A 151 26.20 -6.89 9.44
C GLN A 151 25.83 -5.88 8.33
N ARG A 152 24.79 -5.09 8.55
CA ARG A 152 24.31 -4.08 7.60
C ARG A 152 25.24 -2.86 7.53
N TYR A 153 25.83 -2.49 8.66
CA TYR A 153 26.66 -1.29 8.84
C TYR A 153 28.04 -1.65 9.44
N SER A 154 28.74 -2.61 8.83
CA SER A 154 30.02 -3.11 9.35
C SER A 154 31.13 -2.07 9.37
N ASP A 155 31.07 -1.10 8.46
CA ASP A 155 32.11 -0.07 8.30
C ASP A 155 31.87 1.13 9.23
N ASP A 156 30.63 1.30 9.72
CA ASP A 156 30.21 2.43 10.57
C ASP A 156 30.19 2.06 12.06
N LEU A 157 30.11 0.77 12.39
CA LEU A 157 29.95 0.29 13.77
C LEU A 157 31.23 -0.35 14.32
N PRO A 158 31.58 -0.07 15.59
CA PRO A 158 32.76 -0.67 16.21
C PRO A 158 32.58 -2.18 16.41
N VAL A 159 33.69 -2.92 16.40
CA VAL A 159 33.71 -4.38 16.57
C VAL A 159 33.08 -4.82 17.91
N ASP A 160 33.20 -4.00 18.94
CA ASP A 160 32.65 -4.26 20.27
C ASP A 160 31.24 -3.66 20.50
N PHE A 161 30.59 -3.12 19.45
CA PHE A 161 29.27 -2.47 19.54
C PHE A 161 28.23 -3.35 20.25
N THR A 162 28.24 -4.66 20.00
CA THR A 162 27.29 -5.58 20.67
C THR A 162 27.45 -5.58 22.19
N LYS A 163 28.68 -5.52 22.71
CA LYS A 163 28.92 -5.49 24.15
C LYS A 163 28.52 -4.14 24.73
N GLU A 164 28.89 -3.05 24.07
CA GLU A 164 28.54 -1.68 24.49
C GLU A 164 27.02 -1.50 24.55
N PHE A 165 26.31 -2.00 23.54
CA PHE A 165 24.85 -1.93 23.50
C PHE A 165 24.18 -2.75 24.59
N LEU A 166 24.67 -3.97 24.87
CA LEU A 166 24.14 -4.79 25.97
C LEU A 166 24.36 -4.10 27.33
N GLN A 167 25.53 -3.50 27.54
CA GLN A 167 25.81 -2.72 28.75
C GLN A 167 24.89 -1.49 28.85
N PHE A 168 24.61 -0.81 27.73
CA PHE A 168 23.67 0.30 27.69
C PHE A 168 22.25 -0.14 28.06
N VAL A 169 21.76 -1.26 27.51
CA VAL A 169 20.44 -1.81 27.84
C VAL A 169 20.36 -2.16 29.33
N GLU A 170 21.37 -2.83 29.87
CA GLU A 170 21.44 -3.15 31.32
C GLU A 170 21.41 -1.89 32.17
N PHE A 171 22.17 -0.86 31.80
CA PHE A 171 22.16 0.44 32.48
C PHE A 171 20.76 1.06 32.46
N THR A 172 20.08 1.11 31.30
CA THR A 172 18.72 1.68 31.19
C THR A 172 17.71 0.91 32.05
N SER A 173 17.82 -0.42 32.12
CA SER A 173 16.94 -1.24 32.95
C SER A 173 17.15 -1.06 34.46
N LEU A 174 18.34 -0.61 34.87
CA LEU A 174 18.67 -0.31 36.26
C LEU A 174 18.25 1.10 36.68
N SER A 175 18.16 2.04 35.73
CA SER A 175 17.74 3.43 35.97
C SER A 175 16.23 3.65 36.05
N ASP A 176 15.43 2.65 35.68
CA ASP A 176 13.96 2.65 35.82
C ASP A 176 13.49 2.13 37.20
N ILE A 177 14.41 1.96 38.17
CA ILE A 177 14.17 1.65 39.59
C ILE A 177 14.43 2.90 40.43
#